data_AF-A0A0C3KQZ2-F1
#
_entry.id   AF-A0A0C3KQZ2-F1
#
_cell.length_a   1.000
_cell.length_b   1.000
_cell.length_c   1.000
_cell.angle_alpha   90.00
_cell.angle_beta   90.00
_cell.angle_gamma   90.00
#
_symmetry.space_group_name_H-M   'P 1'
#
loop_
_entity.id
_entity.type
_entity.pdbx_description
1 polymer ?
#
loop_
_entity_poly.entity_id
_entity_poly.type
_entity_poly.pdbx_seq_one_letter_code
_entity_poly.pdbx_strand_id
1 'polypeptide(L)'
;MVPQSSPSDFTRPTPETHPKIRFWDQSDWNAFLESSEGRLSTRRTLGFLEEDNGDPPSDSTAKAIRKTLRGGWAELANRKLAPKSWGRLCASGRQLTHNLMESAFPLFRFAKNGWKLDYLASNSYPAWRKTHLDSEGNWKMKKSQDCEDDDEDTEMDKKDKKWKLLEANVKSETPDKRMKGECIPCNLNEPW
;
A
#
# COMPACT_ATOMS: atom_id res chain seq x y z
N MET A 1 -22.29 -13.30 -46.35
CA MET A 1 -22.57 -13.65 -44.94
C MET A 1 -21.43 -13.10 -44.10
N VAL A 2 -21.71 -12.07 -43.31
CA VAL A 2 -20.73 -11.52 -42.36
C VAL A 2 -20.88 -12.35 -41.08
N PRO A 3 -19.80 -12.91 -40.50
CA PRO A 3 -19.88 -13.57 -39.21
C PRO A 3 -20.29 -12.51 -38.17
N GLN A 4 -21.46 -12.68 -37.60
CA GLN A 4 -21.88 -11.93 -36.42
C GLN A 4 -20.92 -12.29 -35.30
N SER A 5 -20.08 -11.34 -34.90
CA SER A 5 -19.32 -11.41 -33.67
C SER A 5 -20.28 -11.59 -32.50
N SER A 6 -20.18 -12.72 -31.82
CA SER A 6 -20.95 -13.06 -30.63
C SER A 6 -20.93 -11.92 -29.61
N PRO A 7 -22.04 -11.65 -28.90
CA PRO A 7 -22.02 -10.68 -27.80
C PRO A 7 -20.95 -11.13 -26.81
N SER A 8 -19.94 -10.31 -26.61
CA SER A 8 -18.94 -10.50 -25.57
C SER A 8 -19.69 -10.60 -24.24
N ASP A 9 -19.82 -11.81 -23.74
CA ASP A 9 -20.55 -12.14 -22.53
C ASP A 9 -20.04 -11.27 -21.38
N PHE A 10 -20.89 -10.37 -20.88
CA PHE A 10 -20.64 -9.59 -19.67
C PHE A 10 -20.65 -10.46 -18.40
N THR A 11 -20.59 -11.77 -18.56
CA THR A 11 -20.68 -12.76 -17.50
C THR A 11 -19.53 -12.55 -16.52
N ARG A 12 -19.87 -12.45 -15.24
CA ARG A 12 -18.89 -12.30 -14.17
C ARG A 12 -18.02 -13.57 -14.14
N PRO A 13 -16.68 -13.45 -14.06
CA PRO A 13 -15.80 -14.60 -13.87
C PRO A 13 -16.24 -15.48 -12.71
N THR A 14 -16.09 -16.78 -12.87
CA THR A 14 -16.42 -17.80 -11.86
C THR A 14 -15.23 -18.74 -11.65
N PRO A 15 -15.18 -19.49 -10.52
CA PRO A 15 -14.13 -20.48 -10.29
C PRO A 15 -13.98 -21.52 -11.40
N GLU A 16 -15.09 -21.90 -12.04
CA GLU A 16 -15.10 -22.89 -13.13
C GLU A 16 -14.46 -22.32 -14.41
N THR A 17 -14.67 -21.04 -14.69
CA THR A 17 -14.11 -20.37 -15.87
C THR A 17 -12.65 -19.95 -15.67
N HIS A 18 -12.25 -19.68 -14.42
CA HIS A 18 -10.88 -19.24 -14.08
C HIS A 18 -10.32 -20.08 -12.91
N PRO A 19 -10.03 -21.37 -13.14
CA PRO A 19 -9.63 -22.31 -12.09
C PRO A 19 -8.25 -22.02 -11.47
N LYS A 20 -7.45 -21.14 -12.10
CA LYS A 20 -6.15 -20.70 -11.58
C LYS A 20 -6.27 -19.66 -10.47
N ILE A 21 -7.40 -18.96 -10.38
CA ILE A 21 -7.66 -18.00 -9.32
C ILE A 21 -7.95 -18.77 -8.03
N ARG A 22 -7.18 -18.50 -6.99
CA ARG A 22 -7.24 -19.20 -5.70
C ARG A 22 -8.15 -18.50 -4.71
N PHE A 23 -8.17 -17.16 -4.75
CA PHE A 23 -8.81 -16.36 -3.70
C PHE A 23 -10.11 -15.73 -4.18
N TRP A 24 -11.17 -16.53 -4.33
CA TRP A 24 -12.47 -16.02 -4.76
C TRP A 24 -13.24 -15.36 -3.64
N ASP A 25 -13.04 -15.82 -2.41
CA ASP A 25 -13.59 -15.28 -1.17
C ASP A 25 -12.46 -14.80 -0.23
N GLN A 26 -12.78 -13.87 0.67
CA GLN A 26 -11.80 -13.38 1.65
C GLN A 26 -11.33 -14.50 2.60
N SER A 27 -12.19 -15.49 2.86
CA SER A 27 -11.84 -16.67 3.66
C SER A 27 -10.71 -17.47 3.03
N ASP A 28 -10.65 -17.58 1.71
CA ASP A 28 -9.61 -18.32 0.99
C ASP A 28 -8.24 -17.68 1.24
N TRP A 29 -8.20 -16.34 1.19
CA TRP A 29 -7.00 -15.58 1.48
C TRP A 29 -6.57 -15.68 2.94
N ASN A 30 -7.52 -15.59 3.88
CA ASN A 30 -7.21 -15.75 5.30
C ASN A 30 -6.69 -17.16 5.60
N ALA A 31 -7.33 -18.21 5.06
CA ALA A 31 -6.88 -19.58 5.22
C ALA A 31 -5.48 -19.80 4.62
N PHE A 32 -5.20 -19.17 3.48
CA PHE A 32 -3.86 -19.16 2.90
C PHE A 32 -2.84 -18.51 3.85
N LEU A 33 -3.13 -17.35 4.42
CA LEU A 33 -2.22 -16.68 5.36
C LEU A 33 -1.87 -17.53 6.58
N GLU A 34 -2.82 -18.34 7.07
CA GLU A 34 -2.59 -19.26 8.21
C GLU A 34 -1.85 -20.55 7.82
N SER A 35 -1.83 -20.90 6.53
CA SER A 35 -1.15 -22.09 6.03
C SER A 35 0.37 -21.99 6.06
N SER A 36 1.07 -23.13 6.05
CA SER A 36 2.53 -23.16 5.92
C SER A 36 3.02 -22.48 4.64
N GLU A 37 2.28 -22.63 3.53
CA GLU A 37 2.56 -21.98 2.25
C GLU A 37 2.49 -20.45 2.39
N GLY A 38 1.41 -19.91 2.98
CA GLY A 38 1.24 -18.47 3.15
C GLY A 38 2.28 -17.85 4.08
N ARG A 39 2.64 -18.55 5.16
CA ARG A 39 3.68 -18.10 6.10
C ARG A 39 5.07 -18.00 5.46
N LEU A 40 5.36 -18.82 4.46
CA LEU A 40 6.63 -18.81 3.71
C LEU A 40 6.53 -18.00 2.42
N SER A 41 5.35 -17.51 2.07
CA SER A 41 5.09 -16.90 0.79
C SER A 41 5.78 -15.55 0.65
N THR A 42 6.39 -15.33 -0.52
CA THR A 42 6.89 -14.00 -0.93
C THR A 42 5.81 -13.18 -1.63
N ARG A 43 4.56 -13.67 -1.68
CA ARG A 43 3.42 -12.92 -2.21
C ARG A 43 3.28 -11.63 -1.40
N ARG A 44 3.58 -10.49 -2.05
CA ARG A 44 3.64 -9.15 -1.44
C ARG A 44 2.28 -8.72 -0.87
N THR A 45 2.18 -7.49 -0.38
CA THR A 45 0.96 -6.89 0.20
C THR A 45 -0.31 -6.99 -0.67
N LEU A 46 -0.17 -7.25 -1.97
CA LEU A 46 -1.29 -7.45 -2.91
C LEU A 46 -1.41 -8.91 -3.39
N GLY A 47 -0.87 -9.87 -2.66
CA GLY A 47 -0.84 -11.29 -3.04
C GLY A 47 -2.21 -11.97 -3.22
N PHE A 48 -3.26 -11.35 -2.68
CA PHE A 48 -4.65 -11.76 -2.86
C PHE A 48 -5.25 -11.29 -4.19
N LEU A 49 -4.64 -10.28 -4.83
CA LEU A 49 -4.96 -9.89 -6.19
C LEU A 49 -4.23 -10.87 -7.11
N GLU A 50 -4.98 -11.51 -8.00
CA GLU A 50 -4.44 -12.50 -8.93
C GLU A 50 -4.83 -12.05 -10.33
N GLU A 51 -3.86 -12.06 -11.24
CA GLU A 51 -4.11 -11.93 -12.68
C GLU A 51 -4.70 -13.24 -13.22
N ASP A 52 -5.09 -13.28 -14.49
CA ASP A 52 -5.79 -14.42 -15.11
C ASP A 52 -5.05 -15.76 -14.98
N ASN A 53 -3.72 -15.70 -14.91
CA ASN A 53 -2.83 -16.83 -14.69
C ASN A 53 -2.76 -17.32 -13.23
N GLY A 54 -3.39 -16.63 -12.27
CA GLY A 54 -3.28 -16.93 -10.84
C GLY A 54 -2.07 -16.31 -10.14
N ASP A 55 -1.27 -15.52 -10.87
CA ASP A 55 -0.09 -14.87 -10.31
C ASP A 55 -0.43 -13.49 -9.71
N PRO A 56 0.31 -13.01 -8.70
CA PRO A 56 0.15 -11.67 -8.19
C PRO A 56 0.44 -10.60 -9.26
N PRO A 57 -0.19 -9.41 -9.19
CA PRO A 57 0.10 -8.33 -10.11
C PRO A 57 1.57 -7.92 -10.05
N SER A 58 2.13 -7.56 -11.20
CA SER A 58 3.48 -6.98 -11.27
C SER A 58 3.61 -5.71 -10.42
N ASP A 59 4.84 -5.33 -10.07
CA ASP A 59 5.09 -4.09 -9.31
C ASP A 59 4.56 -2.83 -10.00
N SER A 60 4.62 -2.81 -11.33
CA SER A 60 4.09 -1.72 -12.14
C SER A 60 2.56 -1.67 -12.08
N THR A 61 1.90 -2.83 -12.19
CA THR A 61 0.45 -2.98 -12.04
C THR A 61 0.01 -2.59 -10.63
N ALA A 62 0.69 -3.07 -9.60
CA ALA A 62 0.45 -2.72 -8.20
C ALA A 62 0.58 -1.21 -7.91
N LYS A 63 1.52 -0.53 -8.57
CA LYS A 63 1.66 0.93 -8.51
C LYS A 63 0.48 1.63 -9.20
N ALA A 64 0.07 1.15 -10.38
CA ALA A 64 -1.07 1.68 -11.11
C ALA A 64 -2.38 1.53 -10.32
N ILE A 65 -2.66 0.35 -9.77
CA ILE A 65 -3.83 0.06 -8.92
C ILE A 65 -3.92 1.08 -7.78
N ARG A 66 -2.84 1.27 -7.02
CA ARG A 66 -2.81 2.22 -5.90
C ARG A 66 -3.03 3.66 -6.36
N LYS A 67 -2.46 4.05 -7.51
CA LYS A 67 -2.65 5.39 -8.07
C LYS A 67 -4.12 5.63 -8.44
N THR A 68 -4.74 4.70 -9.17
CA THR A 68 -6.14 4.80 -9.59
C THR A 68 -7.08 4.80 -8.39
N LEU A 69 -6.85 3.92 -7.41
CA LEU A 69 -7.69 3.85 -6.20
C LEU A 69 -7.66 5.17 -5.40
N ARG A 70 -6.47 5.77 -5.25
CA ARG A 70 -6.33 7.09 -4.62
C ARG A 70 -7.01 8.19 -5.41
N GLY A 71 -7.00 8.11 -6.75
CA GLY A 71 -7.80 8.98 -7.61
C GLY A 71 -9.31 8.82 -7.37
N GLY A 72 -9.78 7.59 -7.23
CA GLY A 72 -11.16 7.29 -6.84
C GLY A 72 -11.53 7.90 -5.49
N TRP A 73 -10.65 7.83 -4.49
CA TRP A 73 -10.89 8.48 -3.20
C TRP A 73 -10.90 10.01 -3.27
N ALA A 74 -10.04 10.60 -4.11
CA ALA A 74 -10.07 12.03 -4.39
C ALA A 74 -11.42 12.43 -5.00
N GLU A 75 -11.94 11.64 -5.94
CA GLU A 75 -13.25 11.88 -6.54
C GLU A 75 -14.39 11.76 -5.53
N LEU A 76 -14.32 10.77 -4.62
CA LEU A 76 -15.28 10.69 -3.50
C LEU A 76 -15.24 11.95 -2.63
N ALA A 77 -14.06 12.50 -2.34
CA ALA A 77 -13.93 13.72 -1.55
C ALA A 77 -14.51 14.94 -2.28
N ASN A 78 -14.23 15.06 -3.58
CA ASN A 78 -14.78 16.13 -4.42
C ASN A 78 -16.31 16.11 -4.44
N ARG A 79 -16.91 14.91 -4.47
CA ARG A 79 -18.36 14.72 -4.47
C ARG A 79 -19.00 14.73 -3.07
N LYS A 80 -18.23 14.98 -2.00
CA LYS A 80 -18.71 14.87 -0.60
C LYS A 80 -19.27 13.49 -0.24
N LEU A 81 -18.73 12.44 -0.85
CA LEU A 81 -19.07 11.03 -0.60
C LEU A 81 -17.97 10.29 0.18
N ALA A 82 -16.83 10.93 0.46
CA ALA A 82 -15.72 10.31 1.19
C ALA A 82 -16.14 9.95 2.63
N PRO A 83 -16.08 8.66 3.02
CA PRO A 83 -16.58 8.24 4.32
C PRO A 83 -15.56 8.48 5.44
N LYS A 84 -16.03 8.50 6.69
CA LYS A 84 -15.14 8.55 7.87
C LYS A 84 -14.27 7.28 8.00
N SER A 85 -14.82 6.13 7.66
CA SER A 85 -14.14 4.84 7.56
C SER A 85 -14.64 4.09 6.33
N TRP A 86 -13.81 3.23 5.74
CA TRP A 86 -14.17 2.56 4.48
C TRP A 86 -15.46 1.75 4.59
N GLY A 87 -15.68 1.03 5.71
CA GLY A 87 -16.91 0.27 5.95
C GLY A 87 -18.20 1.11 6.07
N ARG A 88 -18.10 2.45 6.10
CA ARG A 88 -19.24 3.37 6.11
C ARG A 88 -19.46 4.07 4.77
N LEU A 89 -18.82 3.59 3.70
CA LEU A 89 -19.00 4.11 2.35
C LEU A 89 -20.46 3.95 1.91
N CYS A 90 -21.06 5.01 1.37
CA CYS A 90 -22.41 4.96 0.84
C CYS A 90 -22.49 4.12 -0.45
N ALA A 91 -23.70 3.69 -0.81
CA ALA A 91 -23.92 2.84 -1.99
C ALA A 91 -23.39 3.48 -3.29
N SER A 92 -23.63 4.77 -3.50
CA SER A 92 -23.13 5.50 -4.68
C SER A 92 -21.61 5.60 -4.70
N GLY A 93 -20.97 5.83 -3.55
CA GLY A 93 -19.52 5.83 -3.43
C GLY A 93 -18.89 4.45 -3.68
N ARG A 94 -19.57 3.38 -3.24
CA ARG A 94 -19.18 2.00 -3.52
C ARG A 94 -19.27 1.70 -5.01
N GLN A 95 -20.40 1.99 -5.64
CA GLN A 95 -20.58 1.83 -7.09
C GLN A 95 -19.52 2.60 -7.88
N LEU A 96 -19.26 3.86 -7.53
CA LEU A 96 -18.22 4.67 -8.18
C LEU A 96 -16.85 3.99 -8.10
N THR A 97 -16.46 3.55 -6.91
CA THR A 97 -15.14 2.94 -6.69
C THR A 97 -15.03 1.59 -7.41
N HIS A 98 -16.03 0.73 -7.29
CA HIS A 98 -16.05 -0.57 -7.96
C HIS A 98 -16.02 -0.42 -9.48
N ASN A 99 -16.87 0.43 -10.06
CA ASN A 99 -16.90 0.66 -11.50
C ASN A 99 -15.56 1.20 -12.01
N LEU A 100 -14.95 2.16 -11.31
CA LEU A 100 -13.64 2.70 -11.66
C LEU A 100 -12.55 1.62 -11.64
N MET A 101 -12.50 0.82 -10.57
CA MET A 101 -11.42 -0.13 -10.36
C MET A 101 -11.58 -1.40 -11.20
N GLU A 102 -12.79 -1.93 -11.34
CA GLU A 102 -13.08 -3.14 -12.13
C GLU A 102 -13.01 -2.88 -13.64
N SER A 103 -13.27 -1.65 -14.10
CA SER A 103 -13.06 -1.27 -15.50
C SER A 103 -11.57 -1.07 -15.83
N ALA A 104 -10.79 -0.49 -14.91
CA ALA A 104 -9.37 -0.26 -15.11
C ALA A 104 -8.51 -1.53 -14.92
N PHE A 105 -8.91 -2.42 -14.00
CA PHE A 105 -8.16 -3.62 -13.65
C PHE A 105 -9.11 -4.83 -13.50
N PRO A 106 -9.25 -5.67 -14.54
CA PRO A 106 -10.14 -6.83 -14.54
C PRO A 106 -9.93 -7.82 -13.38
N LEU A 107 -8.72 -7.88 -12.81
CA LEU A 107 -8.39 -8.69 -11.63
C LEU A 107 -9.30 -8.46 -10.41
N PHE A 108 -9.95 -7.29 -10.29
CA PHE A 108 -10.94 -7.06 -9.22
C PHE A 108 -12.26 -7.81 -9.45
N ARG A 109 -12.53 -8.27 -10.69
CA ARG A 109 -13.70 -9.08 -11.03
C ARG A 109 -13.55 -10.53 -10.59
N PHE A 110 -12.31 -11.00 -10.38
CA PHE A 110 -11.98 -12.31 -9.81
C PHE A 110 -12.20 -12.35 -8.30
N ALA A 111 -13.41 -11.99 -7.87
CA ALA A 111 -13.81 -11.90 -6.47
C ALA A 111 -15.32 -12.03 -6.36
N LYS A 112 -15.79 -12.78 -5.36
CA LYS A 112 -17.20 -12.74 -4.94
C LYS A 112 -17.47 -11.45 -4.17
N ASN A 113 -18.60 -10.81 -4.48
CA ASN A 113 -19.07 -9.58 -3.81
C ASN A 113 -18.05 -8.42 -3.77
N GLY A 114 -17.03 -8.44 -4.64
CA GLY A 114 -16.02 -7.39 -4.72
C GLY A 114 -15.04 -7.33 -3.53
N TRP A 115 -14.93 -8.40 -2.75
CA TRP A 115 -14.19 -8.41 -1.47
C TRP A 115 -12.73 -7.96 -1.62
N LYS A 116 -12.06 -8.24 -2.73
CA LYS A 116 -10.66 -7.85 -2.97
C LYS A 116 -10.48 -6.34 -2.93
N LEU A 117 -11.39 -5.60 -3.56
CA LEU A 117 -11.34 -4.14 -3.56
C LEU A 117 -11.68 -3.58 -2.18
N ASP A 118 -12.71 -4.12 -1.54
CA ASP A 118 -13.11 -3.70 -0.20
C ASP A 118 -12.02 -3.97 0.84
N TYR A 119 -11.33 -5.10 0.74
CA TYR A 119 -10.20 -5.45 1.57
C TYR A 119 -9.02 -4.52 1.34
N LEU A 120 -8.64 -4.28 0.08
CA LEU A 120 -7.57 -3.34 -0.26
C LEU A 120 -7.85 -1.94 0.30
N ALA A 121 -9.06 -1.44 0.08
CA ALA A 121 -9.42 -0.10 0.50
C ALA A 121 -9.57 0.02 2.02
N SER A 122 -10.10 -1.00 2.70
CA SER A 122 -10.17 -1.03 4.17
C SER A 122 -8.78 -0.92 4.82
N ASN A 123 -7.76 -1.56 4.23
CA ASN A 123 -6.40 -1.54 4.75
C ASN A 123 -5.61 -0.26 4.40
N SER A 124 -5.97 0.46 3.35
CA SER A 124 -5.15 1.56 2.81
C SER A 124 -5.80 2.94 2.85
N TYR A 125 -7.14 3.00 2.87
CA TYR A 125 -7.90 4.25 2.95
C TYR A 125 -7.62 5.05 4.23
N PRO A 126 -7.54 4.45 5.45
CA PRO A 126 -7.33 5.24 6.67
C PRO A 126 -6.06 6.08 6.65
N ALA A 127 -4.96 5.51 6.13
CA ALA A 127 -3.68 6.21 5.99
C ALA A 127 -3.79 7.38 5.00
N TRP A 128 -4.40 7.14 3.83
CA TRP A 128 -4.61 8.20 2.84
C TRP A 128 -5.53 9.31 3.37
N ARG A 129 -6.66 8.95 3.99
CA ARG A 129 -7.61 9.89 4.59
C ARG A 129 -6.92 10.78 5.61
N LYS A 130 -6.14 10.19 6.53
CA LYS A 130 -5.39 10.93 7.55
C LYS A 130 -4.47 11.99 6.94
N THR A 131 -3.86 11.70 5.80
CA THR A 131 -2.94 12.64 5.13
C THR A 131 -3.68 13.73 4.35
N HIS A 132 -4.81 13.43 3.72
CA HIS A 132 -5.42 14.33 2.73
C HIS A 132 -6.70 15.02 3.19
N LEU A 133 -7.46 14.41 4.10
CA LEU A 133 -8.78 14.88 4.52
C LEU A 133 -8.82 15.22 6.01
N ASP A 134 -9.60 16.24 6.36
CA ASP A 134 -9.88 16.60 7.76
C ASP A 134 -10.89 15.64 8.44
N SER A 135 -11.36 16.00 9.64
CA SER A 135 -12.37 15.23 10.38
C SER A 135 -13.73 15.18 9.68
N GLU A 136 -14.03 16.16 8.84
CA GLU A 136 -15.29 16.31 8.12
C GLU A 136 -15.26 15.67 6.73
N GLY A 137 -14.08 15.32 6.23
CA GLY A 137 -13.90 14.75 4.89
C GLY A 137 -13.61 15.80 3.83
N ASN A 138 -13.29 17.04 4.21
CA ASN A 138 -12.84 18.08 3.29
C ASN A 138 -11.32 17.97 3.08
N TRP A 139 -10.86 18.48 1.93
CA TRP A 139 -9.44 18.60 1.64
C TRP A 139 -8.73 19.43 2.69
N LYS A 140 -7.62 18.91 3.22
CA LYS A 140 -6.73 19.70 4.07
C LYS A 140 -6.11 20.82 3.25
N MET A 141 -6.20 22.05 3.74
CA MET A 141 -5.44 23.16 3.16
C MET A 141 -3.95 22.87 3.31
N LYS A 142 -3.19 23.03 2.22
CA LYS A 142 -1.73 23.12 2.34
C LYS A 142 -1.46 24.37 3.16
N LYS A 143 -0.74 24.23 4.28
CA LYS A 143 -0.21 25.38 5.00
C LYS A 143 0.68 26.11 3.99
N SER A 144 0.29 27.32 3.59
CA SER A 144 1.12 28.19 2.77
C SER A 144 2.44 28.38 3.51
N GLN A 145 3.50 27.83 2.94
CA GLN A 145 4.83 28.31 3.25
C GLN A 145 4.91 29.67 2.58
N ASP A 146 5.08 30.70 3.38
CA ASP A 146 5.17 32.09 2.94
C ASP A 146 6.22 32.17 1.82
N CYS A 147 5.87 32.87 0.74
CA CYS A 147 6.76 33.19 -0.35
C CYS A 147 7.66 34.35 0.09
N GLU A 148 8.81 34.04 0.69
CA GLU A 148 9.95 34.94 0.57
C GLU A 148 10.57 34.70 -0.81
N ASP A 149 10.28 35.67 -1.68
CA ASP A 149 10.89 35.89 -2.98
C ASP A 149 12.37 36.23 -2.75
N ASP A 150 13.25 35.27 -2.98
CA ASP A 150 14.66 35.52 -3.26
C ASP A 150 15.04 34.60 -4.43
N ASP A 151 15.06 35.23 -5.60
CA ASP A 151 15.74 34.77 -6.81
C ASP A 151 17.19 34.39 -6.46
N GLU A 152 17.54 33.11 -6.53
CA GLU A 152 18.84 32.71 -7.04
C GLU A 152 18.80 31.30 -7.62
N ASP A 153 19.02 31.25 -8.94
CA ASP A 153 19.29 30.09 -9.75
C ASP A 153 20.50 29.31 -9.19
N THR A 154 20.32 28.03 -8.84
CA THR A 154 21.41 27.06 -8.87
C THR A 154 20.89 25.62 -8.84
N GLU A 155 20.97 24.98 -10.01
CA GLU A 155 21.14 23.54 -10.23
C GLU A 155 22.03 22.90 -9.14
N MET A 156 21.49 21.99 -8.30
CA MET A 156 22.35 21.07 -7.54
C MET A 156 21.70 19.74 -7.14
N ASP A 157 22.55 18.73 -7.26
CA ASP A 157 22.36 17.28 -7.42
C ASP A 157 21.81 16.52 -6.20
N LYS A 158 21.11 15.41 -6.46
CA LYS A 158 20.29 14.60 -5.52
C LYS A 158 21.11 13.68 -4.58
N LYS A 159 22.33 14.02 -4.17
CA LYS A 159 23.20 13.08 -3.41
C LYS A 159 23.45 13.39 -1.92
N ASP A 160 23.13 14.58 -1.40
CA ASP A 160 23.66 14.98 -0.08
C ASP A 160 22.78 14.72 1.14
N LYS A 161 21.58 14.14 0.97
CA LYS A 161 20.72 13.79 2.13
C LYS A 161 21.23 12.58 2.93
N LYS A 162 22.21 11.82 2.40
CA LYS A 162 22.71 10.60 3.03
C LYS A 162 23.81 10.84 4.07
N TRP A 163 24.51 11.98 4.04
CA TRP A 163 25.64 12.25 4.95
C TRP A 163 25.24 12.95 6.25
N LYS A 164 24.17 13.75 6.25
CA LYS A 164 23.73 14.52 7.44
C LYS A 164 23.17 13.66 8.60
N LEU A 165 22.86 12.37 8.38
CA LEU A 165 22.39 11.48 9.44
C LEU A 165 23.55 10.78 10.19
N LEU A 166 24.73 10.63 9.55
CA LEU A 166 25.88 9.96 10.17
C LEU A 166 26.64 10.89 11.14
N GLU A 167 26.64 12.19 10.90
CA GLU A 167 27.37 13.17 11.74
C GLU A 167 26.64 13.55 13.04
N ALA A 168 25.32 13.33 13.10
CA ALA A 168 24.53 13.57 14.32
C ALA A 168 24.68 12.45 15.36
N ASN A 169 25.10 11.26 14.94
CA ASN A 169 25.19 10.08 15.81
C ASN A 169 26.58 9.85 16.42
N VAL A 170 27.52 10.78 16.20
CA VAL A 170 28.94 10.71 16.66
C VAL A 170 29.26 11.76 17.74
N LYS A 171 28.33 12.67 18.10
CA LYS A 171 28.60 13.81 19.01
C LYS A 171 28.01 13.70 20.42
N SER A 172 27.70 12.50 20.92
CA SER A 172 27.28 12.32 22.32
C SER A 172 28.12 11.28 23.06
N GLU A 173 29.43 11.51 23.16
CA GLU A 173 30.24 10.99 24.27
C GLU A 173 31.25 12.07 24.67
N THR A 174 31.10 12.62 25.88
CA THR A 174 32.19 13.32 26.58
C THR A 174 32.42 12.68 27.95
N PRO A 175 33.67 12.59 28.40
CA PRO A 175 34.11 11.75 29.51
C PRO A 175 34.12 12.51 30.85
N ASP A 176 34.03 11.78 31.96
CA ASP A 176 35.07 11.70 33.02
C ASP A 176 34.49 11.19 34.34
N LYS A 177 35.13 10.17 34.93
CA LYS A 177 35.76 10.23 36.28
C LYS A 177 36.30 8.87 36.75
N ARG A 178 37.65 8.84 36.85
CA ARG A 178 38.50 8.25 37.91
C ARG A 178 38.22 6.82 38.40
N MET A 179 39.17 5.91 38.13
CA MET A 179 39.50 4.78 39.02
C MET A 179 41.00 4.78 39.32
N LYS A 180 41.36 4.70 40.61
CA LYS A 180 42.70 4.50 41.15
C LYS A 180 42.89 3.01 41.45
N GLY A 181 44.04 2.46 41.05
CA GLY A 181 44.72 1.28 41.65
C GLY A 181 43.98 -0.04 41.49
N GLU A 182 44.58 -1.19 41.19
CA GLU A 182 45.96 -1.69 41.20
C GLU A 182 46.08 -2.81 40.16
N CYS A 183 47.31 -3.06 39.70
CA CYS A 183 47.68 -4.15 38.80
C CYS A 183 47.71 -5.52 39.50
N ILE A 184 47.75 -6.62 38.70
CA ILE A 184 48.42 -7.95 38.86
C ILE A 184 47.50 -9.11 38.34
N PRO A 185 48.00 -10.18 37.67
CA PRO A 185 48.10 -10.24 36.21
C PRO A 185 47.43 -11.52 35.62
N CYS A 186 47.63 -11.70 34.31
CA CYS A 186 47.19 -12.80 33.46
C CYS A 186 47.44 -14.23 34.00
N ASN A 187 46.49 -15.14 33.76
CA ASN A 187 46.71 -16.52 33.27
C ASN A 187 45.33 -17.15 32.94
N LEU A 188 45.06 -17.54 31.69
CA LEU A 188 45.31 -18.87 31.12
C LEU A 188 44.60 -20.00 31.88
N ASN A 189 43.47 -20.46 31.30
CA ASN A 189 43.04 -21.86 31.08
C ASN A 189 41.53 -22.08 31.31
N GLU A 190 40.83 -22.47 30.24
CA GLU A 190 39.72 -23.46 30.25
C GLU A 190 40.23 -24.80 30.84
N PRO A 191 39.42 -25.79 31.31
CA PRO A 191 38.08 -26.24 30.85
C PRO A 191 37.09 -26.45 32.04
N TRP A 192 35.81 -26.82 31.91
CA TRP A 192 35.12 -27.91 31.20
C TRP A 192 33.66 -27.56 30.97
#